data_AF-A0A540M8Z3-F1
#
_entry.id   AF-A0A540M8Z3-F1
#
_cell.length_a   1.000
_cell.length_b   1.000
_cell.length_c   1.000
_cell.angle_alpha   90.00
_cell.angle_beta   90.00
_cell.angle_gamma   90.00
#
_symmetry.space_group_name_H-M   'P 1'
#
loop_
_entity.id
_entity.type
_entity.pdbx_description
1 polymer ?
#
loop_
_entity_poly.entity_id
_entity_poly.type
_entity_poly.pdbx_seq_one_letter_code
_entity_poly.pdbx_strand_id
1 'polypeptide(L)'
;MITGDQLAIGKETGRRLGMGTNMYPSSALLGENKNSIDGTLVIDELIENADGFAGVFPEHKYEIVQRLQGKKHIVGMTGDGVNDAPALKKADIGIAVADATDAARGASDIVLTEPGLSVIISAVLTSRAIFQRMKNYTIYAVSITIRIVLGFLLLAVFWKFDFPPFMVLIIAILNDGKHY
;
A
#
# COMPACT_ATOMS: atom_id res chain seq x y z
N MET A 1 0.00 -16.41 -2.09
CA MET A 1 -1.33 -17.02 -1.78
C MET A 1 -1.49 -17.22 -0.29
N ILE A 2 -2.65 -16.97 0.29
CA ILE A 2 -2.99 -17.35 1.67
C ILE A 2 -4.27 -18.19 1.60
N THR A 3 -4.22 -19.43 2.11
CA THR A 3 -5.40 -20.31 2.14
C THR A 3 -5.49 -21.10 3.45
N GLY A 4 -6.72 -21.40 3.86
CA GLY A 4 -7.01 -22.36 4.94
C GLY A 4 -6.89 -23.82 4.50
N ASP A 5 -6.82 -24.08 3.19
CA ASP A 5 -6.68 -25.44 2.66
C ASP A 5 -5.32 -26.06 2.99
N GLN A 6 -5.24 -27.39 2.87
CA GLN A 6 -3.99 -28.10 3.01
C GLN A 6 -2.97 -27.72 1.91
N LEU A 7 -1.69 -27.83 2.24
CA LEU A 7 -0.59 -27.41 1.36
C LEU A 7 -0.63 -28.02 -0.04
N ALA A 8 -1.04 -29.28 -0.16
CA ALA A 8 -1.16 -29.95 -1.45
C ALA A 8 -2.18 -29.26 -2.38
N ILE A 9 -3.32 -28.85 -1.83
CA ILE A 9 -4.39 -28.14 -2.55
C ILE A 9 -3.92 -26.74 -2.94
N GLY A 10 -3.28 -26.03 -1.99
CA GLY A 10 -2.69 -24.71 -2.24
C GLY A 10 -1.66 -24.75 -3.37
N LYS A 11 -0.74 -25.72 -3.36
CA LYS A 11 0.30 -25.88 -4.39
C LYS A 11 -0.29 -26.22 -5.76
N GLU A 12 -1.25 -27.13 -5.84
CA GLU A 12 -1.87 -27.49 -7.13
C GLU A 12 -2.69 -26.31 -7.69
N THR A 13 -3.40 -25.58 -6.84
CA THR A 13 -4.13 -24.36 -7.24
C THR A 13 -3.17 -23.26 -7.69
N GLY A 14 -2.09 -23.02 -6.93
CA GLY A 14 -1.03 -22.06 -7.28
C GLY A 14 -0.33 -22.39 -8.59
N ARG A 15 -0.07 -23.67 -8.85
CA ARG A 15 0.50 -24.17 -10.11
C ARG A 15 -0.42 -23.88 -11.29
N ARG A 16 -1.73 -24.12 -11.16
CA ARG A 16 -2.73 -23.81 -12.22
C ARG A 16 -2.87 -22.31 -12.46
N LEU A 17 -2.73 -21.50 -11.42
CA LEU A 17 -2.76 -20.03 -11.50
C LEU A 17 -1.44 -19.44 -12.03
N GLY A 18 -0.37 -20.22 -12.15
CA GLY A 18 0.95 -19.73 -12.56
C GLY A 18 1.68 -18.90 -11.51
N MET A 19 1.30 -19.02 -10.23
CA MET A 19 1.89 -18.25 -9.11
C MET A 19 3.23 -18.83 -8.61
N GLY A 20 3.53 -20.08 -8.97
CA GLY A 20 4.64 -20.84 -8.39
C GLY A 20 4.17 -21.85 -7.34
N THR A 21 5.11 -22.66 -6.85
CA THR A 21 4.85 -23.74 -5.89
C THR A 21 5.72 -23.64 -4.64
N ASN A 22 6.46 -22.55 -4.45
CA ASN A 22 7.26 -22.31 -3.26
C ASN A 22 6.38 -21.88 -2.08
N MET A 23 5.44 -22.76 -1.71
CA MET A 23 4.49 -22.53 -0.63
C MET A 23 4.84 -23.37 0.59
N TYR A 24 4.58 -22.81 1.76
CA TYR A 24 4.89 -23.40 3.05
C TYR A 24 3.62 -23.55 3.91
N PRO A 25 3.56 -24.55 4.81
CA PRO A 25 2.46 -24.64 5.77
C PRO A 25 2.59 -23.53 6.81
N SER A 26 1.46 -23.09 7.38
CA SER A 26 1.47 -22.09 8.45
C SER A 26 2.23 -22.54 9.71
N SER A 27 2.35 -23.86 9.94
CA SER A 27 3.19 -24.43 11.00
C SER A 27 4.68 -24.14 10.83
N ALA A 28 5.16 -23.90 9.61
CA ALA A 28 6.55 -23.48 9.37
C ALA A 28 6.81 -22.06 9.91
N LEU A 29 5.77 -21.24 10.04
CA LEU A 29 5.83 -19.91 10.66
C LEU A 29 5.85 -19.98 12.20
N LEU A 30 5.37 -21.10 12.76
CA LEU A 30 5.26 -21.36 14.20
C LEU A 30 6.48 -22.08 14.80
N GLY A 31 7.53 -22.36 14.01
CA GLY A 31 8.66 -23.19 14.44
C GLY A 31 9.27 -22.78 15.79
N GLU A 32 9.71 -23.78 16.56
CA GLU A 32 10.23 -23.70 17.95
C GLU A 32 11.43 -22.73 18.16
N ASN A 33 11.95 -22.13 17.08
CA ASN A 33 13.03 -21.14 17.11
C ASN A 33 12.55 -19.68 17.23
N LYS A 34 11.30 -19.43 17.67
CA LYS A 34 10.80 -18.05 17.95
C LYS A 34 11.66 -17.28 18.96
N ASN A 35 12.49 -17.97 19.76
CA ASN A 35 13.24 -17.37 20.87
C ASN A 35 14.71 -17.02 20.55
N SER A 36 15.20 -17.29 19.33
CA SER A 36 16.55 -16.88 18.90
C SER A 36 16.48 -15.80 17.82
N ILE A 37 17.37 -14.81 17.90
CA ILE A 37 17.47 -13.71 16.93
C ILE A 37 17.71 -14.27 15.51
N ASP A 38 18.57 -15.28 15.40
CA ASP A 38 18.86 -15.97 14.14
C ASP A 38 17.63 -16.71 13.59
N GLY A 39 16.84 -17.35 14.46
CA GLY A 39 15.59 -18.02 14.05
C GLY A 39 14.54 -17.06 13.50
N THR A 40 14.48 -15.85 14.05
CA THR A 40 13.55 -14.80 13.58
C THR A 40 13.94 -14.29 12.19
N LEU A 41 15.23 -14.03 11.95
CA LEU A 41 15.75 -13.58 10.66
C LEU A 41 15.49 -14.59 9.55
N VAL A 42 15.70 -15.89 9.83
CA VAL A 42 15.46 -16.98 8.88
C VAL A 42 13.98 -17.11 8.52
N ILE A 43 13.07 -16.95 9.49
CA ILE A 43 11.63 -17.01 9.21
C ILE A 43 11.18 -15.80 8.38
N ASP A 44 11.70 -14.60 8.66
CA ASP A 44 11.30 -13.42 7.90
C ASP A 44 11.81 -13.48 6.45
N GLU A 45 13.01 -14.01 6.21
CA GLU A 45 13.49 -14.30 4.85
C GLU A 45 12.67 -15.40 4.16
N LEU A 46 12.26 -16.44 4.90
CA LEU A 46 11.37 -17.46 4.37
C LEU A 46 10.03 -16.87 3.95
N ILE A 47 9.49 -15.93 4.74
CA ILE A 47 8.21 -15.26 4.43
C ILE A 47 8.32 -14.40 3.18
N GLU A 48 9.42 -13.67 3.06
CA GLU A 48 9.67 -12.79 1.91
C GLU A 48 9.85 -13.58 0.61
N ASN A 49 10.45 -14.77 0.66
CA ASN A 49 10.68 -15.63 -0.51
C ASN A 49 9.54 -16.63 -0.80
N ALA A 50 8.51 -16.70 0.04
CA ALA A 50 7.41 -17.65 -0.12
C ALA A 50 6.36 -17.15 -1.12
N ASP A 51 5.96 -18.01 -2.05
CA ASP A 51 4.85 -17.74 -2.98
C ASP A 51 3.48 -17.83 -2.27
N GLY A 52 3.43 -18.47 -1.10
CA GLY A 52 2.21 -18.53 -0.30
C GLY A 52 2.25 -19.45 0.91
N PHE A 53 1.18 -19.36 1.69
CA PHE A 53 0.97 -20.11 2.92
C PHE A 53 -0.35 -20.87 2.88
N ALA A 54 -0.32 -22.11 3.36
CA ALA A 54 -1.46 -23.00 3.44
C ALA A 54 -1.77 -23.40 4.89
N GLY A 55 -3.02 -23.77 5.16
CA GLY A 55 -3.51 -24.06 6.51
C GLY A 55 -3.44 -22.85 7.45
N VAL A 56 -3.67 -21.65 6.93
CA VAL A 56 -3.45 -20.40 7.66
C VAL A 56 -4.65 -20.08 8.56
N PHE A 57 -4.39 -19.93 9.87
CA PHE A 57 -5.37 -19.48 10.86
C PHE A 57 -5.41 -17.94 10.93
N PRO A 58 -6.49 -17.36 11.48
CA PRO A 58 -6.63 -15.90 11.61
C PRO A 58 -5.44 -15.20 12.28
N GLU A 59 -4.85 -15.82 13.31
CA GLU A 59 -3.69 -15.29 14.03
C GLU A 59 -2.45 -15.24 13.13
N HIS A 60 -2.28 -16.24 12.26
CA HIS A 60 -1.16 -16.32 11.34
C HIS A 60 -1.26 -15.27 10.23
N LYS A 61 -2.49 -14.93 9.77
CA LYS A 61 -2.72 -13.85 8.82
C LYS A 61 -2.16 -12.53 9.34
N TYR A 62 -2.46 -12.20 10.60
CA TYR A 62 -1.93 -11.02 11.27
C TYR A 62 -0.40 -11.05 11.41
N GLU A 63 0.17 -12.18 11.83
CA GLU A 63 1.63 -12.33 12.01
C GLU A 63 2.39 -12.18 10.67
N ILE A 64 1.87 -12.75 9.58
CA ILE A 64 2.46 -12.61 8.23
C ILE A 64 2.50 -11.13 7.81
N VAL A 65 1.40 -10.40 7.96
CA VAL A 65 1.34 -8.97 7.64
C VAL A 65 2.34 -8.19 8.47
N GLN A 66 2.40 -8.43 9.78
CA GLN A 66 3.31 -7.74 10.68
C GLN A 66 4.77 -7.96 10.32
N ARG A 67 5.16 -9.18 9.95
CA ARG A 67 6.54 -9.52 9.57
C ARG A 67 6.94 -8.92 8.23
N LEU A 68 6.05 -8.98 7.23
CA LEU A 68 6.27 -8.31 5.93
C LEU A 68 6.42 -6.79 6.09
N GLN A 69 5.62 -6.17 6.95
CA GLN A 69 5.78 -4.76 7.33
C GLN A 69 7.12 -4.49 8.03
N GLY A 70 7.57 -5.39 8.90
CA GLY A 70 8.89 -5.32 9.54
C GLY A 70 10.05 -5.30 8.53
N LYS A 71 9.88 -5.94 7.37
CA LYS A 71 10.81 -5.92 6.23
C LYS A 71 10.65 -4.69 5.33
N LYS A 72 9.82 -3.71 5.71
CA LYS A 72 9.52 -2.47 4.97
C LYS A 72 8.74 -2.68 3.66
N HIS A 73 8.07 -3.82 3.49
CA HIS A 73 7.11 -4.00 2.41
C HIS A 73 5.82 -3.25 2.73
N ILE A 74 5.19 -2.67 1.70
CA ILE A 74 3.82 -2.13 1.80
C ILE A 74 2.88 -3.29 1.52
N VAL A 75 2.09 -3.70 2.50
CA VAL A 75 1.32 -4.94 2.47
C VAL A 75 -0.15 -4.63 2.22
N GLY A 76 -0.67 -5.13 1.09
CA GLY A 76 -2.10 -5.21 0.83
C GLY A 76 -2.65 -6.57 1.25
N MET A 77 -3.72 -6.61 2.05
CA MET A 77 -4.34 -7.86 2.50
C MET A 77 -5.81 -7.92 2.09
N THR A 78 -6.23 -9.03 1.50
CA THR A 78 -7.64 -9.29 1.18
C THR A 78 -8.30 -10.13 2.26
N GLY A 79 -9.58 -9.88 2.53
CA GLY A 79 -10.38 -10.67 3.47
C GLY A 79 -11.88 -10.53 3.23
N ASP A 80 -12.65 -11.48 3.74
CA ASP A 80 -14.10 -11.60 3.58
C ASP A 80 -14.82 -11.74 4.92
N GLY A 81 -14.22 -12.43 5.89
CA GLY A 81 -14.83 -12.74 7.18
C GLY A 81 -14.45 -11.84 8.35
N VAL A 82 -15.22 -11.96 9.45
CA VAL A 82 -14.95 -11.33 10.75
C VAL A 82 -13.56 -11.66 11.30
N ASN A 83 -13.05 -12.85 10.99
CA ASN A 83 -11.75 -13.34 11.45
C ASN A 83 -10.59 -12.63 10.76
N ASP A 84 -10.83 -12.01 9.59
CA ASP A 84 -9.80 -11.31 8.84
C ASP A 84 -9.71 -9.84 9.25
N ALA A 85 -10.69 -9.31 10.00
CA ALA A 85 -10.72 -7.92 10.44
C ALA A 85 -9.44 -7.45 11.16
N PRO A 86 -8.81 -8.23 12.07
CA PRO A 86 -7.54 -7.82 12.69
C PRO A 86 -6.39 -7.71 11.68
N ALA A 87 -6.32 -8.62 10.71
CA ALA A 87 -5.27 -8.62 9.70
C ALA A 87 -5.49 -7.52 8.64
N LEU A 88 -6.75 -7.28 8.24
CA LEU A 88 -7.16 -6.19 7.36
C LEU A 88 -6.78 -4.83 7.95
N LYS A 89 -7.09 -4.62 9.24
CA LYS A 89 -6.76 -3.37 9.95
C LYS A 89 -5.26 -3.20 10.19
N LYS A 90 -4.50 -4.29 10.23
CA LYS A 90 -3.05 -4.26 10.43
C LYS A 90 -2.30 -3.95 9.14
N ALA A 91 -2.81 -4.41 8.01
CA ALA A 91 -2.23 -4.19 6.70
C ALA A 91 -2.12 -2.68 6.38
N ASP A 92 -1.18 -2.32 5.51
CA ASP A 92 -1.08 -0.93 5.05
C ASP A 92 -2.30 -0.56 4.19
N ILE A 93 -2.85 -1.56 3.49
CA ILE A 93 -4.08 -1.47 2.72
C ILE A 93 -4.91 -2.74 2.98
N GLY A 94 -5.94 -2.63 3.81
CA GLY A 94 -6.96 -3.66 3.98
C GLY A 94 -7.98 -3.62 2.85
N ILE A 95 -8.24 -4.76 2.19
CA ILE A 95 -9.14 -4.89 1.05
C ILE A 95 -10.24 -5.89 1.37
N ALA A 96 -11.48 -5.41 1.54
CA ALA A 96 -12.64 -6.27 1.65
C ALA A 96 -13.14 -6.67 0.26
N VAL A 97 -13.39 -7.97 0.04
CA VAL A 97 -14.00 -8.47 -1.21
C VAL A 97 -15.47 -8.06 -1.31
N ALA A 98 -16.07 -8.14 -2.50
CA ALA A 98 -17.44 -7.68 -2.74
C ALA A 98 -18.49 -8.31 -1.82
N ASP A 99 -18.36 -9.61 -1.58
CA ASP A 99 -19.28 -10.38 -0.73
C ASP A 99 -18.80 -10.48 0.73
N ALA A 100 -17.90 -9.57 1.16
CA ALA A 100 -17.37 -9.57 2.51
C ALA A 100 -18.45 -9.19 3.55
N THR A 101 -18.29 -9.74 4.75
CA THR A 101 -19.09 -9.39 5.93
C THR A 101 -18.97 -7.91 6.29
N ASP A 102 -20.00 -7.33 6.91
CA ASP A 102 -19.97 -5.93 7.36
C ASP A 102 -18.80 -5.63 8.31
N ALA A 103 -18.40 -6.60 9.12
CA ALA A 103 -17.23 -6.48 9.99
C ALA A 103 -15.92 -6.36 9.20
N ALA A 104 -15.74 -7.17 8.14
CA ALA A 104 -14.57 -7.07 7.27
C ALA A 104 -14.56 -5.75 6.49
N ARG A 105 -15.72 -5.32 5.96
CA ARG A 105 -15.88 -4.02 5.29
C ARG A 105 -15.55 -2.85 6.22
N GLY A 106 -15.99 -2.90 7.47
CA GLY A 106 -15.70 -1.88 8.47
C GLY A 106 -14.24 -1.85 8.94
N ALA A 107 -13.50 -2.95 8.75
CA ALA A 107 -12.09 -3.05 9.11
C ALA A 107 -11.12 -2.76 7.95
N SER A 108 -11.62 -2.72 6.70
CA SER A 108 -10.83 -2.49 5.48
C SER A 108 -10.77 -1.01 5.08
N ASP A 109 -9.68 -0.60 4.43
CA ASP A 109 -9.53 0.73 3.84
C ASP A 109 -10.23 0.86 2.48
N ILE A 110 -10.33 -0.26 1.75
CA ILE A 110 -10.97 -0.33 0.44
C ILE A 110 -11.95 -1.50 0.43
N VAL A 111 -13.16 -1.24 -0.06
CA VAL A 111 -14.19 -2.27 -0.30
C VAL A 111 -14.36 -2.42 -1.81
N LEU A 112 -14.16 -3.64 -2.31
CA LEU A 112 -14.42 -3.94 -3.71
C LEU A 112 -15.93 -4.06 -3.95
N THR A 113 -16.43 -3.51 -5.04
CA THR A 113 -17.83 -3.69 -5.46
C THR A 113 -18.00 -4.81 -6.47
N GLU A 114 -16.90 -5.34 -6.99
CA GLU A 114 -16.86 -6.42 -7.97
C GLU A 114 -15.90 -7.52 -7.47
N PRO A 115 -16.22 -8.79 -7.68
CA PRO A 115 -15.35 -9.88 -7.27
C PRO A 115 -14.13 -10.01 -8.19
N GLY A 116 -13.01 -10.48 -7.64
CA GLY A 116 -11.84 -10.90 -8.41
C GLY A 116 -10.57 -10.07 -8.17
N LEU A 117 -9.43 -10.75 -8.31
CA LEU A 117 -8.10 -10.14 -8.10
C LEU A 117 -7.76 -9.09 -9.19
N SER A 118 -8.36 -9.19 -10.38
CA SER A 118 -8.19 -8.24 -11.47
C SER A 118 -8.59 -6.81 -11.08
N VAL A 119 -9.65 -6.66 -10.28
CA VAL A 119 -10.14 -5.36 -9.81
C VAL A 119 -9.09 -4.68 -8.93
N ILE A 120 -8.42 -5.45 -8.07
CA ILE A 120 -7.33 -4.95 -7.22
C ILE A 120 -6.16 -4.46 -8.09
N ILE A 121 -5.78 -5.22 -9.13
CA ILE A 121 -4.70 -4.83 -10.05
C ILE A 121 -5.05 -3.52 -10.76
N SER A 122 -6.26 -3.42 -11.30
CA SER A 122 -6.77 -2.19 -11.96
C SER A 122 -6.80 -0.99 -11.01
N ALA A 123 -7.22 -1.19 -9.75
CA ALA A 123 -7.22 -0.17 -8.72
C ALA A 123 -5.80 0.32 -8.40
N VAL A 124 -4.82 -0.59 -8.27
CA VAL A 124 -3.42 -0.24 -8.03
C VAL A 124 -2.82 0.54 -9.21
N LEU A 125 -3.08 0.11 -10.45
CA LEU A 125 -2.60 0.82 -11.64
C LEU A 125 -3.19 2.24 -11.72
N THR A 126 -4.49 2.38 -11.48
CA THR A 126 -5.19 3.67 -11.47
C THR A 126 -4.67 4.57 -10.34
N SER A 127 -4.48 4.02 -9.15
CA SER A 127 -3.91 4.73 -8.00
C SER A 127 -2.51 5.28 -8.30
N ARG A 128 -1.65 4.48 -8.95
CA ARG A 128 -0.32 4.95 -9.38
C ARG A 128 -0.40 6.11 -10.38
N ALA A 129 -1.36 6.09 -11.31
CA ALA A 129 -1.56 7.20 -12.24
C ALA A 129 -2.03 8.49 -11.55
N ILE A 130 -2.93 8.37 -10.57
CA ILE A 130 -3.38 9.51 -9.74
C ILE A 130 -2.21 10.06 -8.92
N PHE A 131 -1.47 9.18 -8.26
CA PHE A 131 -0.32 9.57 -7.44
C PHE A 131 0.76 10.29 -8.27
N GLN A 132 1.01 9.85 -9.50
CA GLN A 132 1.93 10.54 -10.40
C GLN A 132 1.47 11.98 -10.71
N ARG A 133 0.16 12.19 -10.93
CA ARG A 133 -0.40 13.54 -11.14
C ARG A 133 -0.26 14.41 -9.90
N MET A 134 -0.53 13.87 -8.72
CA MET A 134 -0.33 14.58 -7.45
C MET A 134 1.13 15.01 -7.29
N LYS A 135 2.09 14.12 -7.53
CA LYS A 135 3.53 14.46 -7.45
C LYS A 135 3.91 15.55 -8.44
N ASN A 136 3.43 15.47 -9.68
CA ASN A 136 3.69 16.48 -10.70
C ASN A 136 3.14 17.85 -10.28
N TYR A 137 1.94 17.88 -9.70
CA TYR A 137 1.35 19.11 -9.16
C TYR A 137 2.16 19.65 -7.98
N THR A 138 2.61 18.81 -7.04
CA THR A 138 3.47 19.25 -5.93
C THR A 138 4.78 19.86 -6.44
N ILE A 139 5.44 19.24 -7.42
CA ILE A 139 6.66 19.78 -8.04
C ILE A 139 6.38 21.13 -8.69
N TYR A 140 5.27 21.25 -9.41
CA TYR A 140 4.85 22.51 -10.03
C TYR A 140 4.58 23.61 -9.00
N ALA A 141 3.85 23.31 -7.93
CA ALA A 141 3.56 24.26 -6.85
C ALA A 141 4.84 24.77 -6.19
N VAL A 142 5.75 23.86 -5.83
CA VAL A 142 7.07 24.20 -5.27
C VAL A 142 7.89 25.04 -6.27
N SER A 143 7.87 24.69 -7.55
CA SER A 143 8.57 25.44 -8.60
C SER A 143 8.08 26.88 -8.73
N ILE A 144 6.75 27.11 -8.69
CA ILE A 144 6.19 28.47 -8.70
C ILE A 144 6.63 29.25 -7.46
N THR A 145 6.56 28.65 -6.27
CA THR A 145 6.98 29.31 -5.03
C THR A 145 8.44 29.77 -5.12
N ILE A 146 9.33 28.88 -5.56
CA ILE A 146 10.75 29.21 -5.75
C ILE A 146 10.91 30.34 -6.77
N ARG A 147 10.21 30.25 -7.92
CA ARG A 147 10.28 31.25 -8.99
C ARG A 147 9.82 32.63 -8.54
N ILE A 148 8.71 32.72 -7.82
CA ILE A 148 8.15 33.99 -7.33
C ILE A 148 9.09 34.60 -6.29
N VAL A 149 9.52 33.82 -5.30
CA VAL A 149 10.38 34.31 -4.20
C VAL A 149 11.74 34.76 -4.74
N LEU A 150 12.42 33.93 -5.52
CA LEU A 150 13.73 34.28 -6.07
C LEU A 150 13.62 35.41 -7.10
N GLY A 151 12.58 35.41 -7.93
CA GLY A 151 12.37 36.46 -8.94
C GLY A 151 12.24 37.85 -8.31
N PHE A 152 11.39 38.00 -7.29
CA PHE A 152 11.23 39.28 -6.61
C PHE A 152 12.43 39.65 -5.73
N LEU A 153 13.07 38.67 -5.09
CA LEU A 153 14.31 38.90 -4.34
C LEU A 153 15.41 39.48 -5.24
N LEU A 154 15.64 38.90 -6.41
CA LEU A 154 16.67 39.36 -7.35
C LEU A 154 16.35 40.77 -7.87
N LEU A 155 15.08 41.07 -8.18
CA LEU A 155 14.66 42.42 -8.59
C LEU A 155 14.92 43.46 -7.50
N ALA A 156 14.63 43.12 -6.23
CA ALA A 156 14.88 44.00 -5.11
C ALA A 156 16.39 44.23 -4.88
N VAL A 157 17.22 43.18 -4.98
CA VAL A 157 18.67 43.28 -4.70
C VAL A 157 19.41 44.02 -5.81
N PHE A 158 19.19 43.68 -7.08
CA PHE A 158 19.97 44.20 -8.19
C PHE A 158 19.43 45.53 -8.75
N TRP A 159 18.10 45.72 -8.75
CA TRP A 159 17.45 46.89 -9.32
C TRP A 159 16.75 47.79 -8.30
N LYS A 160 16.78 47.43 -7.00
CA LYS A 160 16.05 48.15 -5.94
C LYS A 160 14.58 48.41 -6.28
N PHE A 161 13.96 47.45 -6.95
CA PHE A 161 12.58 47.53 -7.39
C PHE A 161 11.67 46.76 -6.44
N ASP A 162 10.75 47.48 -5.80
CA ASP A 162 9.74 46.90 -4.91
C ASP A 162 8.47 46.57 -5.70
N PHE A 163 8.23 45.28 -5.91
CA PHE A 163 7.05 44.83 -6.66
C PHE A 163 5.78 44.91 -5.80
N PRO A 164 4.67 45.51 -6.28
CA PRO A 164 3.44 45.67 -5.50
C PRO A 164 2.84 44.34 -5.03
N PRO A 165 2.65 44.11 -3.72
CA PRO A 165 2.09 42.85 -3.19
C PRO A 165 0.68 42.52 -3.72
N PHE A 166 -0.12 43.54 -4.02
CA PHE A 166 -1.46 43.37 -4.59
C PHE A 166 -1.44 42.65 -5.95
N MET A 167 -0.44 42.90 -6.78
CA MET A 167 -0.29 42.21 -8.07
C MET A 167 0.09 40.73 -7.88
N VAL A 168 0.88 40.42 -6.84
CA VAL A 168 1.20 39.03 -6.47
C VAL A 168 -0.06 38.29 -6.03
N LEU A 169 -0.94 38.95 -5.28
CA LEU A 169 -2.24 38.40 -4.89
C LEU A 169 -3.10 38.07 -6.12
N ILE A 170 -3.17 38.97 -7.11
CA ILE A 170 -3.89 38.71 -8.37
C ILE A 170 -3.31 37.48 -9.08
N ILE A 171 -1.98 37.36 -9.17
CA ILE A 171 -1.32 36.19 -9.78
C ILE A 171 -1.69 34.91 -9.01
N ALA A 172 -1.70 34.95 -7.68
CA ALA A 172 -2.06 33.80 -6.85
C ALA A 172 -3.51 33.36 -7.11
N ILE A 173 -4.47 34.30 -7.11
CA ILE A 173 -5.89 34.01 -7.38
C ILE A 173 -6.08 33.44 -8.80
N LEU A 174 -5.43 34.03 -9.80
CA LEU A 174 -5.52 33.56 -11.19
C LEU A 174 -4.87 32.19 -11.40
N ASN A 175 -3.81 31.88 -10.65
CA ASN A 175 -3.19 30.56 -10.68
C ASN A 175 -4.11 29.52 -10.04
N ASP A 176 -4.70 29.82 -8.88
CA ASP A 176 -5.58 28.90 -8.15
C ASP A 176 -6.88 28.61 -8.91
N GLY A 177 -7.48 29.63 -9.53
CA GLY A 177 -8.73 29.51 -10.29
C GLY A 177 -8.64 28.70 -11.60
N LYS A 178 -7.45 28.26 -12.03
CA LYS A 178 -7.25 27.45 -13.25
C LYS A 178 -7.04 25.96 -13.01
N HIS A 179 -6.92 25.52 -11.75
CA HIS A 179 -6.59 24.13 -11.40
C HIS A 179 -7.80 23.32 -10.89
N TYR A 180 -9.03 23.82 -11.09
CA TYR A 180 -10.29 23.10 -10.88
C TYR A 180 -10.87 22.58 -12.20
#